data_AF-A0A2X3SZC5-F1
#
_entry.id   AF-A0A2X3SZC5-F1
#
_cell.length_a   1.000
_cell.length_b   1.000
_cell.length_c   1.000
_cell.angle_alpha   90.00
_cell.angle_beta   90.00
_cell.angle_gamma   90.00
#
_symmetry.space_group_name_H-M   'P 1'
#
loop_
_entity.id
_entity.type
_entity.pdbx_description
1 polymer ?
#
loop_
_entity_poly.entity_id
_entity_poly.type
_entity_poly.pdbx_seq_one_letter_code
_entity_poly.pdbx_strand_id
1 'polypeptide(L)'
;MSAFKKNYINFGWLSDRAIYIDTITKEFYLTDIEKNSNGIMLLGPVMSSISYTFFQVIGTYIGIVDDFVFRVIILGLLMVLSMIFGAGTVLFVRSKANFTPYHLSDNHLAKVLKSANLQNWVIQICLIILSISSVCMSFLYLYRGKSTTILMIGIFIAILTMLILDYSPLKKRRLIKKMKKSVLNGIH
;
A
#
# COMPACT_ATOMS: atom_id res chain seq x y z
N MET A 1 19.27 16.19 -6.24
CA MET A 1 18.55 15.29 -7.18
C MET A 1 18.48 13.91 -6.52
N SER A 2 17.44 13.62 -5.74
CA SER A 2 17.38 12.35 -4.99
C SER A 2 17.11 11.21 -5.97
N ALA A 3 18.08 10.30 -6.09
CA ALA A 3 17.93 9.11 -6.89
C ALA A 3 16.70 8.34 -6.36
N PHE A 4 15.70 8.20 -7.23
CA PHE A 4 14.48 7.46 -6.97
C PHE A 4 14.82 5.99 -6.69
N LYS A 5 15.03 5.64 -5.42
CA LYS A 5 15.43 4.29 -5.03
C LYS A 5 14.20 3.39 -4.96
N LYS A 6 13.86 2.76 -6.09
CA LYS A 6 12.82 1.70 -6.23
C LYS A 6 13.02 0.52 -5.27
N ASN A 7 14.16 0.42 -4.62
CA ASN A 7 14.60 -0.75 -3.88
C ASN A 7 14.23 -0.73 -2.40
N TYR A 8 13.52 0.29 -1.93
CA TYR A 8 13.14 0.40 -0.52
C TYR A 8 11.86 -0.40 -0.18
N ILE A 9 11.93 -1.17 0.90
CA ILE A 9 10.78 -1.86 1.51
C ILE A 9 10.55 -1.31 2.91
N ASN A 10 9.30 -0.96 3.23
CA ASN A 10 8.92 -0.56 4.57
C ASN A 10 9.06 -1.76 5.54
N PHE A 11 10.04 -1.66 6.42
CA PHE A 11 10.36 -2.66 7.42
C PHE A 11 9.56 -2.50 8.71
N GLY A 12 9.04 -1.31 8.98
CA GLY A 12 8.08 -1.06 10.03
C GLY A 12 8.20 0.35 10.59
N TRP A 13 7.85 0.51 11.86
CA TRP A 13 7.84 1.81 12.54
C TRP A 13 8.71 1.73 13.79
N LEU A 14 9.52 2.76 14.01
CA LEU A 14 10.30 2.97 15.22
C LEU A 14 9.87 4.29 15.84
N SER A 15 9.05 4.19 16.89
CA SER A 15 8.25 5.28 17.43
C SER A 15 7.43 5.91 16.30
N ASP A 16 8.01 6.98 15.78
CA ASP A 16 7.41 8.04 15.01
C ASP A 16 7.88 7.97 13.54
N ARG A 17 8.97 7.23 13.28
CA ARG A 17 9.62 7.18 11.98
C ARG A 17 9.44 5.82 11.33
N ALA A 18 9.14 5.78 10.04
CA ALA A 18 9.14 4.53 9.30
C ALA A 18 10.58 4.09 9.00
N ILE A 19 10.87 2.82 9.27
CA ILE A 19 12.13 2.16 8.91
C ILE A 19 11.94 1.54 7.52
N TYR A 20 12.84 1.85 6.61
CA TYR A 20 12.98 1.21 5.31
C TYR A 20 14.27 0.41 5.24
N ILE A 21 14.27 -0.65 4.44
CA ILE A 21 15.49 -1.38 4.07
C ILE A 21 15.71 -1.24 2.57
N ASP A 22 16.95 -0.97 2.16
CA ASP A 22 17.33 -1.13 0.76
C ASP A 22 17.47 -2.62 0.46
N THR A 23 16.69 -3.13 -0.48
CA THR A 23 16.74 -4.56 -0.83
C THR A 23 18.03 -4.99 -1.52
N ILE A 24 18.84 -4.05 -2.03
CA ILE A 24 20.14 -4.32 -2.64
C ILE A 24 21.24 -4.26 -1.59
N THR A 25 21.43 -3.12 -0.93
CA THR A 25 22.55 -2.94 0.03
C THR A 25 22.25 -3.55 1.39
N LYS A 26 20.97 -3.87 1.68
CA LYS A 26 20.46 -4.36 2.98
C LYS A 26 20.66 -3.39 4.14
N GLU A 27 20.99 -2.14 3.85
CA GLU A 27 21.11 -1.08 4.84
C GLU A 27 19.73 -0.56 5.24
N PHE A 28 19.63 -0.12 6.49
CA PHE A 28 18.42 0.47 7.04
C PHE A 28 18.43 1.99 6.92
N TYR A 29 17.25 2.55 6.71
CA TYR A 29 17.02 3.98 6.56
C TYR A 29 15.80 4.37 7.40
N LEU A 30 15.89 5.51 8.10
CA LEU A 30 14.74 6.15 8.72
C LEU A 30 14.15 7.19 7.79
N THR A 31 12.84 7.33 7.85
CA THR A 31 12.11 8.37 7.14
C THR A 31 11.34 9.25 8.12
N ASP A 32 11.22 10.53 7.78
CA ASP A 32 10.49 11.56 8.51
C ASP A 32 8.97 11.55 8.19
N ILE A 33 8.45 10.43 7.69
CA ILE A 33 7.06 10.31 7.19
C ILE A 33 5.99 10.63 8.27
N GLU A 34 6.36 10.76 9.54
CA GLU A 34 5.46 11.30 10.56
C GLU A 34 5.01 12.75 10.34
N LYS A 35 5.87 13.59 9.77
CA LYS A 35 5.66 15.04 9.76
C LYS A 35 4.62 15.51 8.74
N ASN A 36 4.02 14.59 7.97
CA ASN A 36 3.02 14.91 6.95
C ASN A 36 1.63 14.33 7.25
N SER A 37 1.41 13.73 8.42
CA SER A 37 0.10 13.23 8.84
C SER A 37 -0.93 14.37 8.88
N ASN A 38 -0.57 15.55 9.39
CA ASN A 38 -1.46 16.72 9.40
C ASN A 38 -1.88 17.18 7.99
N GLY A 39 -0.98 17.12 7.01
CA GLY A 39 -1.29 17.46 5.62
C GLY A 39 -2.21 16.43 4.95
N ILE A 40 -1.99 15.14 5.22
CA ILE A 40 -2.84 14.04 4.72
C ILE A 40 -4.21 14.03 5.42
N MET A 41 -4.26 14.37 6.72
CA MET A 41 -5.50 14.46 7.50
C MET A 41 -6.35 15.67 7.08
N LEU A 42 -5.72 16.77 6.64
CA LEU A 42 -6.39 17.94 6.03
C LEU A 42 -6.85 17.69 4.59
N LEU A 43 -6.10 16.88 3.82
CA LEU A 43 -6.48 16.48 2.46
C LEU A 43 -7.54 15.38 2.44
N GLY A 44 -7.68 14.58 3.50
CA GLY A 44 -8.66 13.49 3.59
C GLY A 44 -10.10 13.94 3.34
N PRO A 45 -10.61 14.98 4.04
CA PRO A 45 -11.95 15.53 3.82
C PRO A 45 -12.14 16.18 2.44
N VAL A 46 -11.11 16.87 1.92
CA VAL A 46 -11.19 17.53 0.61
C VAL A 46 -11.16 16.51 -0.51
N MET A 47 -10.27 15.52 -0.43
CA MET A 47 -10.21 14.41 -1.37
C MET A 47 -11.45 13.53 -1.27
N SER A 48 -12.01 13.28 -0.09
CA SER A 48 -13.27 12.52 0.06
C SER A 48 -14.47 13.27 -0.53
N SER A 49 -14.52 14.59 -0.40
CA SER A 49 -15.58 15.43 -0.97
C SER A 49 -15.49 15.51 -2.50
N ILE A 50 -14.30 15.80 -3.04
CA ILE A 50 -14.05 15.85 -4.49
C ILE A 50 -14.28 14.47 -5.11
N SER A 51 -13.77 13.41 -4.47
CA SER A 51 -14.01 12.06 -4.96
C SER A 51 -15.49 11.68 -4.84
N TYR A 52 -16.22 12.02 -3.78
CA TYR A 52 -17.67 11.79 -3.68
C TYR A 52 -18.47 12.46 -4.80
N THR A 53 -18.19 13.73 -5.13
CA THR A 53 -18.87 14.44 -6.23
C THR A 53 -18.50 13.84 -7.58
N PHE A 54 -17.22 13.53 -7.81
CA PHE A 54 -16.76 12.85 -9.02
C PHE A 54 -17.39 11.45 -9.16
N PHE A 55 -17.55 10.76 -8.04
CA PHE A 55 -18.16 9.44 -7.90
C PHE A 55 -19.68 9.44 -8.07
N GLN A 56 -20.39 10.51 -7.69
CA GLN A 56 -21.81 10.66 -7.99
C GLN A 56 -22.03 10.85 -9.49
N VAL A 57 -21.24 11.73 -10.12
CA VAL A 57 -21.34 12.03 -11.56
C VAL A 57 -20.99 10.80 -12.39
N ILE A 58 -19.88 10.12 -12.07
CA ILE A 58 -19.51 8.88 -12.75
C ILE A 58 -20.48 7.75 -12.40
N GLY A 59 -20.93 7.67 -11.15
CA GLY A 59 -21.83 6.62 -10.66
C GLY A 59 -23.23 6.69 -11.26
N THR A 60 -23.69 7.86 -11.70
CA THR A 60 -24.93 7.98 -12.49
C THR A 60 -24.75 7.39 -13.88
N TYR A 61 -23.65 7.70 -14.59
CA TYR A 61 -23.39 7.11 -15.91
C TYR A 61 -23.06 5.61 -15.87
N ILE A 62 -22.40 5.12 -14.82
CA ILE A 62 -22.05 3.70 -14.65
C ILE A 62 -23.24 2.86 -14.19
N GLY A 63 -24.15 3.43 -13.39
CA GLY A 63 -25.32 2.72 -12.85
C GLY A 63 -26.46 2.46 -13.85
N ILE A 64 -26.44 3.14 -15.00
CA ILE A 64 -27.47 3.05 -16.06
C ILE A 64 -27.13 1.96 -17.09
N VAL A 65 -25.95 1.33 -16.98
CA VAL A 65 -25.52 0.30 -17.92
C VAL A 65 -26.23 -1.01 -17.60
N ASP A 66 -27.21 -1.40 -18.39
CA ASP A 66 -27.87 -2.72 -18.27
C ASP A 66 -27.06 -3.85 -18.92
N ASP A 67 -26.15 -3.53 -19.84
CA ASP A 67 -25.35 -4.50 -20.56
C ASP A 67 -24.20 -5.08 -19.70
N PHE A 68 -24.18 -6.41 -19.57
CA PHE A 68 -23.17 -7.12 -18.78
C PHE A 68 -21.76 -6.93 -19.34
N VAL A 69 -21.59 -6.94 -20.67
CA VAL A 69 -20.28 -6.81 -21.32
C VAL A 69 -19.70 -5.43 -21.01
N PHE A 70 -20.52 -4.38 -21.10
CA PHE A 70 -20.11 -3.02 -20.78
C PHE A 70 -19.77 -2.86 -19.30
N ARG A 71 -20.51 -3.50 -18.37
CA ARG A 71 -20.12 -3.54 -16.95
C ARG A 71 -18.74 -4.18 -16.75
N VAL A 72 -18.42 -5.27 -17.43
CA VAL A 72 -17.09 -5.89 -17.37
C VAL A 72 -16.00 -4.92 -17.84
N ILE A 73 -16.24 -4.19 -18.94
CA ILE A 73 -15.29 -3.19 -19.47
C ILE A 73 -15.04 -2.08 -18.45
N ILE A 74 -16.10 -1.51 -17.87
CA ILE A 74 -15.97 -0.45 -16.85
C ILE A 74 -15.20 -0.96 -15.64
N LEU A 75 -15.52 -2.16 -15.16
CA LEU A 75 -14.82 -2.79 -14.03
C LEU A 75 -13.32 -2.90 -14.31
N GLY A 76 -12.95 -3.42 -15.49
CA GLY A 76 -11.55 -3.55 -15.91
C GLY A 76 -10.83 -2.20 -15.97
N LEU A 77 -11.44 -1.19 -16.59
CA LEU A 77 -10.87 0.16 -16.68
C LEU A 77 -10.67 0.78 -15.30
N LEU A 78 -11.65 0.67 -14.40
CA LEU A 78 -11.52 1.23 -13.06
C LEU A 78 -10.43 0.52 -12.25
N MET A 79 -10.31 -0.81 -12.36
CA MET A 79 -9.23 -1.54 -11.69
C MET A 79 -7.86 -1.04 -12.14
N VAL A 80 -7.65 -0.88 -13.46
CA VAL A 80 -6.38 -0.37 -14.01
C VAL A 80 -6.09 1.05 -13.51
N LEU A 81 -7.07 1.95 -13.60
CA LEU A 81 -6.92 3.33 -13.09
C LEU A 81 -6.59 3.34 -11.60
N SER A 82 -7.25 2.51 -10.81
CA SER A 82 -7.04 2.42 -9.36
C SER A 82 -5.64 1.90 -9.02
N MET A 83 -5.11 0.94 -9.80
CA MET A 83 -3.71 0.50 -9.65
C MET A 83 -2.73 1.64 -9.97
N ILE A 84 -2.98 2.42 -11.03
CA ILE A 84 -2.16 3.58 -11.39
C ILE A 84 -2.18 4.63 -10.27
N PHE A 85 -3.35 4.97 -9.73
CA PHE A 85 -3.47 5.92 -8.62
C PHE A 85 -2.79 5.41 -7.35
N GLY A 86 -2.99 4.14 -6.99
CA GLY A 86 -2.33 3.51 -5.84
C GLY A 86 -0.80 3.55 -5.98
N ALA A 87 -0.28 3.18 -7.15
CA ALA A 87 1.15 3.25 -7.43
C ALA A 87 1.67 4.69 -7.38
N GLY A 88 1.01 5.62 -8.07
CA GLY A 88 1.35 7.05 -8.09
C GLY A 88 1.42 7.63 -6.67
N THR A 89 0.50 7.24 -5.80
CA THR A 89 0.48 7.70 -4.39
C THR A 89 1.71 7.23 -3.63
N VAL A 90 2.09 5.94 -3.72
CA VAL A 90 3.30 5.43 -3.06
C VAL A 90 4.55 6.14 -3.58
N LEU A 91 4.65 6.32 -4.90
CA LEU A 91 5.79 6.98 -5.51
C LEU A 91 5.88 8.44 -5.09
N PHE A 92 4.75 9.14 -5.02
CA PHE A 92 4.68 10.53 -4.57
C PHE A 92 5.12 10.67 -3.11
N VAL A 93 4.58 9.83 -2.20
CA VAL A 93 4.96 9.84 -0.78
C VAL A 93 6.47 9.59 -0.62
N ARG A 94 7.01 8.60 -1.34
CA ARG A 94 8.45 8.28 -1.32
C ARG A 94 9.31 9.40 -1.89
N SER A 95 8.85 10.10 -2.93
CA SER A 95 9.60 11.22 -3.53
C SER A 95 9.79 12.39 -2.57
N LYS A 96 8.87 12.55 -1.60
CA LYS A 96 8.91 13.59 -0.57
C LYS A 96 9.56 13.16 0.74
N ALA A 97 9.87 11.86 0.89
CA ALA A 97 10.45 11.34 2.13
C ALA A 97 11.96 11.56 2.18
N ASN A 98 12.47 11.97 3.34
CA ASN A 98 13.91 12.08 3.57
C ASN A 98 14.43 10.77 4.16
N PHE A 99 15.18 10.01 3.36
CA PHE A 99 15.81 8.76 3.79
C PHE A 99 17.17 9.04 4.43
N THR A 100 17.26 8.81 5.73
CA THR A 100 18.50 8.97 6.51
C THR A 100 19.05 7.60 6.87
N PRO A 101 20.34 7.29 6.59
CA PRO A 101 20.94 6.02 6.99
C PRO A 101 20.81 5.80 8.50
N TYR A 102 20.53 4.56 8.90
CA TYR A 102 20.32 4.22 10.30
C TYR A 102 20.97 2.88 10.63
N HIS A 103 21.94 2.91 11.55
CA HIS A 103 22.59 1.70 12.06
C HIS A 103 21.84 1.18 13.27
N LEU A 104 21.28 -0.03 13.13
CA LEU A 104 20.62 -0.74 14.22
C LEU A 104 21.67 -1.50 15.05
N SER A 105 21.70 -1.27 16.37
CA SER A 105 22.43 -2.18 17.26
C SER A 105 21.73 -3.55 17.32
N ASP A 106 22.46 -4.61 17.67
CA ASP A 106 21.94 -5.99 17.61
C ASP A 106 20.67 -6.20 18.45
N ASN A 107 20.63 -5.61 19.64
CA ASN A 107 19.46 -5.65 20.53
C ASN A 107 18.24 -4.95 19.89
N HIS A 108 18.46 -3.83 19.20
CA HIS A 108 17.39 -3.12 18.47
C HIS A 108 16.98 -3.86 17.20
N LEU A 109 17.93 -4.50 16.50
CA LEU A 109 17.66 -5.30 15.32
C LEU A 109 16.71 -6.45 15.65
N ALA A 110 16.95 -7.20 16.72
CA ALA A 110 16.06 -8.28 17.13
C ALA A 110 14.62 -7.80 17.40
N LYS A 111 14.47 -6.65 18.07
CA LYS A 111 13.16 -6.02 18.34
C LYS A 111 12.47 -5.56 17.05
N VAL A 112 13.21 -4.92 16.15
CA VAL A 112 12.72 -4.48 14.82
C VAL A 112 12.30 -5.67 13.98
N LEU A 113 13.10 -6.75 13.92
CA LEU A 113 12.76 -7.97 13.18
C LEU A 113 11.49 -8.65 13.71
N LYS A 114 11.27 -8.65 15.03
CA LYS A 114 10.05 -9.18 15.65
C LYS A 114 8.82 -8.34 15.26
N SER A 115 8.91 -7.02 15.40
CA SER A 115 7.85 -6.08 15.01
C SER A 115 7.53 -6.15 13.51
N ALA A 116 8.57 -6.11 12.67
CA ALA A 116 8.46 -6.21 11.22
C ALA A 116 7.75 -7.49 10.76
N ASN A 117 8.01 -8.62 11.45
CA ASN A 117 7.38 -9.89 11.13
C ASN A 117 5.90 -9.92 11.50
N LEU A 118 5.53 -9.35 12.65
CA LEU A 118 4.13 -9.22 13.07
C LEU A 118 3.35 -8.34 12.08
N GLN A 119 3.89 -7.16 11.76
CA GLN A 119 3.29 -6.25 10.78
C GLN A 119 3.16 -6.91 9.40
N ASN A 120 4.17 -7.64 8.96
CA ASN A 120 4.11 -8.37 7.69
C ASN A 120 2.99 -9.41 7.65
N TRP A 121 2.74 -10.10 8.78
CA TRP A 121 1.61 -11.01 8.93
C TRP A 121 0.27 -10.29 8.86
N VAL A 122 0.11 -9.19 9.59
CA VAL A 122 -1.11 -8.36 9.56
C VAL A 122 -1.39 -7.88 8.14
N ILE A 123 -0.39 -7.35 7.44
CA ILE A 123 -0.54 -6.87 6.06
C ILE A 123 -0.95 -7.99 5.12
N GLN A 124 -0.39 -9.20 5.27
CA GLN A 124 -0.80 -10.35 4.45
C GLN A 124 -2.27 -10.72 4.69
N ILE A 125 -2.75 -10.69 5.94
CA ILE A 125 -4.16 -10.92 6.26
C ILE A 125 -5.03 -9.83 5.63
N CYS A 126 -4.66 -8.55 5.76
CA CYS A 126 -5.37 -7.43 5.14
C CYS A 126 -5.44 -7.59 3.61
N LEU A 127 -4.34 -7.97 2.95
CA LEU A 127 -4.32 -8.21 1.51
C LEU A 127 -5.29 -9.33 1.11
N ILE A 128 -5.35 -10.43 1.86
CA ILE A 128 -6.28 -11.54 1.60
C ILE A 128 -7.73 -11.07 1.74
N ILE A 129 -8.07 -10.42 2.85
CA ILE A 129 -9.42 -9.92 3.11
C ILE A 129 -9.86 -8.94 2.02
N LEU A 130 -9.03 -7.92 1.73
CA LEU A 130 -9.33 -6.93 0.69
C LEU A 130 -9.47 -7.56 -0.69
N SER A 131 -8.67 -8.58 -1.02
CA SER A 131 -8.79 -9.29 -2.30
C SER A 131 -10.12 -10.05 -2.40
N ILE A 132 -10.49 -10.81 -1.36
CA ILE A 132 -11.76 -11.52 -1.30
C ILE A 132 -12.93 -10.52 -1.40
N SER A 133 -12.90 -9.44 -0.62
CA SER A 133 -13.92 -8.40 -0.67
C SER A 133 -14.03 -7.76 -2.05
N SER A 134 -12.91 -7.50 -2.73
CA SER A 134 -12.90 -6.94 -4.09
C SER A 134 -13.56 -7.89 -5.10
N VAL A 135 -13.30 -9.20 -4.99
CA VAL A 135 -13.94 -10.21 -5.84
C VAL A 135 -15.45 -10.29 -5.58
N CYS A 136 -15.87 -10.38 -4.32
CA CYS A 136 -17.29 -10.40 -3.96
C CYS A 136 -18.03 -9.15 -4.44
N MET A 137 -17.43 -7.97 -4.27
CA MET A 137 -17.99 -6.72 -4.77
C MET A 137 -18.03 -6.69 -6.30
N SER A 138 -17.04 -7.25 -6.99
CA SER A 138 -17.06 -7.38 -8.46
C SER A 138 -18.27 -8.17 -8.94
N PHE A 139 -18.55 -9.32 -8.32
CA PHE A 139 -19.77 -10.10 -8.63
C PHE A 139 -21.05 -9.29 -8.36
N LEU A 140 -21.12 -8.58 -7.23
CA LEU A 140 -22.27 -7.73 -6.90
C LEU A 140 -22.48 -6.61 -7.91
N TYR A 141 -21.41 -5.97 -8.38
CA TYR A 141 -21.49 -4.92 -9.40
C TYR A 141 -21.95 -5.48 -10.74
N LEU A 142 -21.35 -6.58 -11.21
CA LEU A 142 -21.71 -7.19 -12.48
C LEU A 142 -23.18 -7.62 -12.51
N TYR A 143 -23.69 -8.20 -11.41
CA TYR A 143 -25.06 -8.69 -11.33
C TYR A 143 -26.10 -7.59 -11.05
N ARG A 144 -25.80 -6.66 -10.13
CA ARG A 144 -26.78 -5.66 -9.65
C ARG A 144 -26.57 -4.24 -10.17
N GLY A 145 -25.49 -3.97 -10.91
CA GLY A 145 -25.22 -2.66 -11.51
C GLY A 145 -25.01 -1.50 -10.52
N LYS A 146 -24.84 -1.79 -9.22
CA LYS A 146 -24.75 -0.74 -8.20
C LYS A 146 -23.44 0.04 -8.33
N SER A 147 -23.55 1.33 -8.65
CA SER A 147 -22.40 2.22 -8.83
C SER A 147 -21.54 2.38 -7.57
N THR A 148 -22.14 2.39 -6.38
CA THR A 148 -21.40 2.43 -5.11
C THR A 148 -20.43 1.25 -4.97
N THR A 149 -20.81 0.08 -5.46
CA THR A 149 -19.98 -1.13 -5.42
C THR A 149 -18.72 -0.98 -6.27
N ILE A 150 -18.82 -0.39 -7.47
CA ILE A 150 -17.65 -0.23 -8.34
C ILE A 150 -16.61 0.71 -7.72
N LEU A 151 -17.06 1.75 -7.03
CA LEU A 151 -16.18 2.71 -6.36
C LEU A 151 -15.42 2.08 -5.21
N MET A 152 -16.11 1.27 -4.40
CA MET A 152 -15.48 0.52 -3.31
C MET A 152 -14.41 -0.44 -3.85
N ILE A 153 -14.66 -1.09 -4.99
CA ILE A 153 -13.65 -1.93 -5.66
C ILE A 153 -12.43 -1.08 -6.02
N GLY A 154 -12.63 0.09 -6.63
CA GLY A 154 -11.52 0.99 -6.99
C GLY A 154 -10.66 1.36 -5.78
N ILE A 155 -11.29 1.75 -4.67
CA ILE A 155 -10.60 2.07 -3.41
C ILE A 155 -9.81 0.86 -2.91
N PHE A 156 -10.41 -0.33 -2.88
CA PHE A 156 -9.73 -1.55 -2.42
C PHE A 156 -8.54 -1.91 -3.29
N ILE A 157 -8.67 -1.83 -4.62
CA ILE A 157 -7.57 -2.08 -5.56
C ILE A 157 -6.44 -1.07 -5.36
N ALA A 158 -6.76 0.22 -5.14
CA ALA A 158 -5.75 1.23 -4.85
C ALA A 158 -4.99 0.91 -3.55
N ILE A 159 -5.70 0.58 -2.47
CA ILE A 159 -5.10 0.20 -1.17
C ILE A 159 -4.25 -1.07 -1.30
N LEU A 160 -4.76 -2.11 -1.98
CA LEU A 160 -4.02 -3.35 -2.27
C LEU A 160 -2.70 -3.03 -2.98
N THR A 161 -2.76 -2.19 -4.01
CA THR A 161 -1.59 -1.76 -4.78
C THR A 161 -0.59 -1.03 -3.88
N MET A 162 -1.07 -0.10 -3.04
CA MET A 162 -0.22 0.65 -2.10
C MET A 162 0.49 -0.29 -1.12
N LEU A 163 -0.24 -1.24 -0.53
CA LEU A 163 0.32 -2.21 0.43
C LEU A 163 1.36 -3.13 -0.22
N ILE A 164 1.09 -3.63 -1.44
CA ILE A 164 2.02 -4.49 -2.18
C ILE A 164 3.30 -3.74 -2.52
N LEU A 165 3.18 -2.50 -3.04
CA LEU A 165 4.34 -1.71 -3.44
C LEU A 165 5.15 -1.23 -2.24
N ASP A 166 4.50 -0.75 -1.18
CA ASP A 166 5.25 -0.17 -0.06
C ASP A 166 5.90 -1.23 0.83
N TYR A 167 5.17 -2.30 1.14
CA TYR A 167 5.60 -3.32 2.09
C TYR A 167 6.16 -4.59 1.44
N SER A 168 5.85 -4.86 0.17
CA SER A 168 6.34 -6.02 -0.60
C SER A 168 6.42 -7.30 0.27
N PRO A 169 5.30 -7.78 0.82
CA PRO A 169 5.29 -8.66 2.00
C PRO A 169 6.01 -10.00 1.79
N LEU A 170 6.02 -10.51 0.56
CA LEU A 170 6.78 -11.71 0.18
C LEU A 170 8.30 -11.49 0.25
N LYS A 171 8.78 -10.34 -0.26
CA LYS A 171 10.20 -9.96 -0.19
C LYS A 171 10.60 -9.67 1.25
N LYS A 172 9.77 -8.93 2.00
CA LYS A 172 9.97 -8.64 3.43
C LYS A 172 10.12 -9.91 4.24
N ARG A 173 9.23 -10.91 4.08
CA ARG A 173 9.34 -12.21 4.74
C ARG A 173 10.67 -12.92 4.47
N ARG A 174 11.13 -12.93 3.21
CA ARG A 174 12.43 -13.54 2.84
C ARG A 174 13.61 -12.82 3.49
N LEU A 175 13.59 -11.49 3.51
CA LEU A 175 14.62 -10.67 4.15
C LEU A 175 14.68 -10.90 5.66
N ILE A 176 13.54 -10.88 6.34
CA ILE A 176 13.45 -11.16 7.79
C ILE A 176 14.03 -12.55 8.09
N LYS A 177 13.69 -13.59 7.30
CA LYS A 177 14.22 -14.94 7.50
C LYS A 177 15.74 -15.00 7.32
N LYS A 178 16.29 -14.30 6.33
CA LYS A 178 17.74 -14.23 6.10
C LYS A 178 18.45 -13.52 7.26
N MET A 179 17.95 -12.37 7.71
CA MET A 179 18.54 -11.61 8.82
C MET A 179 18.44 -12.35 10.16
N LYS A 180 17.33 -13.03 10.45
CA LYS A 180 17.23 -13.88 11.64
C LYS A 180 18.27 -15.00 11.64
N LYS A 181 18.57 -15.57 10.47
CA LYS A 181 19.58 -16.63 10.32
C LYS A 181 21.00 -16.10 10.52
N SER A 182 21.34 -14.91 10.01
CA SER A 182 22.66 -14.31 10.23
C SER A 182 22.90 -13.95 11.69
N VAL A 183 21.90 -13.37 12.36
CA VAL A 183 21.95 -13.05 13.80
C VAL A 183 22.14 -14.32 14.65
N LEU A 184 21.43 -15.41 14.34
CA LEU A 184 21.62 -16.68 15.06
C LEU A 184 23.00 -17.31 14.84
N ASN A 185 23.60 -17.08 13.68
CA ASN A 185 24.88 -17.68 13.29
C ASN A 185 26.10 -16.83 13.69
N GLY A 186 25.91 -15.64 14.28
CA GLY A 186 27.00 -14.73 14.63
C GLY A 186 27.80 -14.19 13.43
N ILE A 187 27.24 -14.26 12.22
CA ILE A 187 27.90 -13.77 11.00
C ILE A 187 27.44 -12.33 10.80
N HIS A 188 28.29 -11.39 11.22
CA HIS A 188 28.15 -9.95 10.95
C HIS A 188 28.71 -9.60 9.57
#